data_AF-A0A832INR2-F1
#
_entry.id   AF-A0A832INR2-F1
#
_cell.length_a   1.000
_cell.length_b   1.000
_cell.length_c   1.000
_cell.angle_alpha   90.00
_cell.angle_beta   90.00
_cell.angle_gamma   90.00
#
_symmetry.space_group_name_H-M   'P 1'
#
loop_
_entity.id
_entity.type
_entity.pdbx_description
1 polymer ?
#
loop_
_entity_poly.entity_id
_entity_poly.type
_entity_poly.pdbx_seq_one_letter_code
_entity_poly.pdbx_strand_id
1 'polypeptide(L)'
;DLSWHPHLKQSYRNMLVAKPLGIDPADDDGELEYHPDKRSEEIVHALIVRTEGAQTRIGLHVGAGKAPNRWDVNKFIGLARRLQTELGAWIYLTEGSFDHEVVSEFVRNADFSFVRIRNHDIKRVSAFLKAMNLVVTNDTGIMHLAAAVGTPTLSLFGPTDPLQWAPIGKKHKFILGHRQEVNSISIDRVYRVLLNMITL
;
A
#
# COMPACT_ATOMS: atom_id res chain seq x y z
N ASP A 1 23.53 17.69 15.58
CA ASP A 1 24.22 16.48 15.12
C ASP A 1 23.37 15.83 14.04
N LEU A 2 23.89 15.70 12.83
CA LEU A 2 23.22 15.05 11.67
C LEU A 2 23.81 13.65 11.43
N SER A 3 24.50 13.07 12.43
CA SER A 3 25.05 11.73 12.36
C SER A 3 23.99 10.69 11.99
N TRP A 4 24.39 9.71 11.17
CA TRP A 4 23.51 8.64 10.73
C TRP A 4 23.22 7.68 11.88
N HIS A 5 21.95 7.58 12.29
CA HIS A 5 21.50 6.64 13.34
C HIS A 5 20.60 5.57 12.74
N PRO A 6 21.05 4.32 12.54
CA PRO A 6 20.36 3.28 11.76
C PRO A 6 18.91 3.04 12.17
N HIS A 7 18.58 3.27 13.44
CA HIS A 7 17.29 2.90 14.04
C HIS A 7 16.23 4.00 14.03
N LEU A 8 16.56 5.21 13.54
CA LEU A 8 15.56 6.28 13.41
C LEU A 8 14.74 6.11 12.13
N LYS A 9 13.41 6.27 12.21
CA LYS A 9 12.53 6.41 11.05
C LYS A 9 13.06 7.46 10.09
N GLN A 10 13.08 7.15 8.79
CA GLN A 10 13.65 8.05 7.81
C GLN A 10 12.92 9.40 7.75
N SER A 11 11.61 9.40 7.94
CA SER A 11 10.81 10.62 8.04
C SER A 11 11.24 11.52 9.20
N TYR A 12 11.44 10.95 10.38
CA TYR A 12 11.94 11.69 11.55
C TYR A 12 13.32 12.30 11.29
N ARG A 13 14.22 11.54 10.65
CA ARG A 13 15.55 12.07 10.27
C ARG A 13 15.44 13.26 9.32
N ASN A 14 14.54 13.19 8.34
CA ASN A 14 14.34 14.30 7.40
C ASN A 14 13.89 15.58 8.14
N MET A 15 13.10 15.44 9.21
CA MET A 15 12.64 16.58 10.02
C MET A 15 13.73 17.19 10.89
N LEU A 16 14.83 16.47 11.20
CA LEU A 16 15.95 17.01 11.99
C LEU A 16 16.58 18.25 11.37
N VAL A 17 16.39 18.50 10.07
CA VAL A 17 16.80 19.74 9.38
C VAL A 17 16.11 20.99 9.95
N ALA A 18 14.94 20.85 10.59
CA ALA A 18 14.20 21.94 11.21
C ALA A 18 14.74 22.30 12.61
N LYS A 19 15.54 21.43 13.24
CA LYS A 19 16.07 21.63 14.59
C LYS A 19 16.89 22.93 14.76
N PRO A 20 17.76 23.33 13.82
CA PRO A 20 18.45 24.63 13.88
C PRO A 20 17.52 25.85 13.82
N LEU A 21 16.28 25.68 13.35
CA LEU A 21 15.25 26.74 13.32
C LEU A 21 14.45 26.81 14.63
N GLY A 22 14.81 26.01 15.64
CA GLY A 22 14.11 25.97 16.93
C GLY A 22 12.83 25.12 16.93
N ILE A 23 12.62 24.32 15.89
CA ILE A 23 11.48 23.39 15.78
C ILE A 23 11.98 21.99 16.16
N ASP A 24 11.41 21.39 17.21
CA ASP A 24 11.74 20.01 17.59
C ASP A 24 10.86 19.01 16.84
N PRO A 25 11.43 18.10 16.01
CA PRO A 25 10.66 17.06 15.35
C PRO A 25 9.93 16.10 16.30
N ALA A 26 10.25 16.10 17.59
CA ALA A 26 9.50 15.37 18.60
C ALA A 26 8.07 15.92 18.80
N ASP A 27 7.82 17.16 18.39
CA ASP A 27 6.50 17.81 18.47
C ASP A 27 5.59 17.45 17.27
N ASP A 28 6.09 16.71 16.28
CA ASP A 28 5.31 16.20 15.16
C ASP A 28 4.27 15.18 15.63
N ASP A 29 3.03 15.31 15.20
CA ASP A 29 1.94 14.41 15.58
C ASP A 29 2.05 13.02 14.95
N GLY A 30 3.05 12.81 14.08
CA GLY A 30 3.28 11.57 13.40
C GLY A 30 2.13 11.25 12.45
N GLU A 31 1.60 12.27 11.77
CA GLU A 31 0.65 12.13 10.68
C GLU A 31 1.14 12.81 9.40
N LEU A 32 0.88 12.18 8.26
CA LEU A 32 1.10 12.76 6.95
C LEU A 32 -0.24 12.73 6.24
N GLU A 33 -0.74 13.88 5.83
CA GLU A 33 -2.00 13.97 5.10
C GLU A 33 -1.77 14.37 3.64
N TYR A 34 -2.48 13.70 2.74
CA TYR A 34 -2.58 14.08 1.34
C TYR A 34 -4.05 14.06 0.91
N HIS A 35 -4.51 15.19 0.37
CA HIS A 35 -5.87 15.35 -0.12
C HIS A 35 -5.86 15.43 -1.64
N PRO A 36 -6.34 14.39 -2.37
CA PRO A 36 -6.50 14.49 -3.81
C PRO A 36 -7.49 15.60 -4.18
N ASP A 37 -7.32 16.18 -5.37
CA ASP A 37 -8.24 17.21 -5.84
C ASP A 37 -9.62 16.64 -6.17
N LYS A 38 -10.68 17.45 -6.03
CA LYS A 38 -12.07 17.03 -6.24
C LYS A 38 -12.31 16.41 -7.62
N ARG A 39 -11.68 16.94 -8.66
CA ARG A 39 -11.83 16.41 -10.03
C ARG A 39 -11.28 14.99 -10.14
N SER A 40 -10.14 14.72 -9.50
CA SER A 40 -9.58 13.37 -9.40
C SER A 40 -10.51 12.43 -8.63
N GLU A 41 -11.10 12.88 -7.51
CA GLU A 41 -12.07 12.10 -6.74
C GLU A 41 -13.35 11.78 -7.54
N GLU A 42 -13.90 12.74 -8.28
CA GLU A 42 -15.08 12.56 -9.14
C GLU A 42 -14.82 11.53 -10.26
N ILE A 43 -13.67 11.62 -10.93
CA ILE A 43 -13.28 10.67 -11.98
C ILE A 43 -13.18 9.26 -11.40
N VAL A 44 -12.54 9.11 -10.24
CA VAL A 44 -12.37 7.82 -9.56
C VAL A 44 -13.72 7.26 -9.12
N HIS A 45 -14.57 8.09 -8.54
CA HIS A 45 -15.91 7.69 -8.11
C HIS A 45 -16.71 7.14 -9.28
N ALA A 46 -16.71 7.82 -10.43
CA ALA A 46 -17.40 7.37 -11.64
C ALA A 46 -16.86 6.03 -12.18
N LEU A 47 -15.58 5.73 -11.97
CA LEU A 47 -14.97 4.45 -12.37
C LEU A 47 -15.31 3.32 -11.40
N ILE A 48 -15.37 3.60 -10.09
CA ILE A 48 -15.68 2.63 -9.04
C ILE A 48 -17.17 2.27 -9.03
N VAL A 49 -18.07 3.25 -9.15
CA VAL A 49 -19.54 3.01 -9.11
C VAL A 49 -20.01 2.07 -10.21
N ARG A 50 -19.31 2.01 -11.34
CA ARG A 50 -19.62 1.07 -12.45
C ARG A 50 -19.39 -0.41 -12.12
N THR A 51 -18.89 -0.72 -10.93
CA THR A 51 -18.51 -2.09 -10.51
C THR A 51 -19.41 -2.62 -9.39
N GLU A 52 -20.70 -2.26 -9.43
CA GLU A 52 -21.72 -2.51 -8.41
C GLU A 52 -21.69 -3.94 -7.81
N GLY A 53 -21.83 -4.02 -6.47
CA GLY A 53 -22.18 -5.25 -5.76
C GLY A 53 -21.36 -5.54 -4.49
N ALA A 54 -20.08 -5.18 -4.47
CA ALA A 54 -19.20 -5.47 -3.34
C ALA A 54 -19.10 -4.29 -2.37
N GLN A 55 -19.39 -4.52 -1.08
CA GLN A 55 -19.22 -3.50 -0.05
C GLN A 55 -17.74 -3.25 0.30
N THR A 56 -16.89 -4.26 0.11
CA THR A 56 -15.46 -4.21 0.48
C THR A 56 -14.60 -4.06 -0.76
N ARG A 57 -13.88 -2.94 -0.87
CA ARG A 57 -12.93 -2.64 -1.96
C ARG A 57 -11.50 -2.80 -1.46
N ILE A 58 -10.76 -3.73 -2.04
CA ILE A 58 -9.36 -3.99 -1.68
C ILE A 58 -8.44 -3.54 -2.82
N GLY A 59 -7.54 -2.61 -2.50
CA GLY A 59 -6.47 -2.19 -3.40
C GLY A 59 -5.28 -3.13 -3.28
N LEU A 60 -4.70 -3.54 -4.41
CA LEU A 60 -3.46 -4.27 -4.52
C LEU A 60 -2.44 -3.45 -5.31
N HIS A 61 -1.20 -3.46 -4.85
CA HIS A 61 -0.05 -3.00 -5.62
C HIS A 61 1.05 -4.05 -5.58
N VAL A 62 1.17 -4.79 -6.69
CA VAL A 62 2.04 -5.97 -6.81
C VAL A 62 3.47 -5.62 -7.25
N GLY A 63 3.69 -4.37 -7.66
CA GLY A 63 4.98 -3.84 -8.06
C GLY A 63 5.92 -3.56 -6.89
N ALA A 64 7.22 -3.50 -7.17
CA ALA A 64 8.23 -2.86 -6.32
C ALA A 64 9.50 -2.57 -7.12
N GLY A 65 10.25 -1.53 -6.74
CA GLY A 65 11.48 -1.14 -7.45
C GLY A 65 12.59 -2.18 -7.39
N LYS A 66 12.67 -2.98 -6.32
CA LYS A 66 13.69 -4.02 -6.12
C LYS A 66 13.05 -5.39 -6.11
N ALA A 67 13.59 -6.35 -6.87
CA ALA A 67 13.05 -7.71 -6.92
C ALA A 67 12.94 -8.39 -5.54
N PRO A 68 13.90 -8.25 -4.60
CA PRO A 68 13.77 -8.78 -3.25
C PRO A 68 12.62 -8.22 -2.40
N ASN A 69 12.06 -7.06 -2.79
CA ASN A 69 10.88 -6.47 -2.15
C ASN A 69 9.56 -6.94 -2.77
N ARG A 70 9.59 -7.70 -3.86
CA ARG A 70 8.39 -8.16 -4.56
C ARG A 70 7.91 -9.46 -3.94
N TRP A 71 6.77 -9.41 -3.25
CA TRP A 71 6.03 -10.62 -2.93
C TRP A 71 5.53 -11.26 -4.22
N ASP A 72 5.68 -12.58 -4.31
CA ASP A 72 5.34 -13.38 -5.48
C ASP A 72 3.94 -13.04 -5.98
N VAL A 73 3.83 -12.70 -7.28
CA VAL A 73 2.57 -12.31 -7.90
C VAL A 73 1.52 -13.40 -7.82
N ASN A 74 1.91 -14.68 -7.85
CA ASN A 74 0.99 -15.80 -7.68
C ASN A 74 0.42 -15.85 -6.26
N LYS A 75 1.16 -15.35 -5.26
CA LYS A 75 0.62 -15.18 -3.91
C LYS A 75 -0.36 -14.02 -3.82
N PHE A 76 -0.11 -12.91 -4.53
CA PHE A 76 -1.11 -11.84 -4.67
C PHE A 76 -2.38 -12.35 -5.36
N ILE A 77 -2.27 -13.15 -6.42
CA ILE A 77 -3.42 -13.77 -7.10
C ILE A 77 -4.17 -14.69 -6.12
N GLY A 78 -3.46 -15.54 -5.39
CA GLY A 78 -4.05 -16.42 -4.40
C GLY A 78 -4.76 -15.68 -3.26
N LEU A 79 -4.17 -14.58 -2.77
CA LEU A 79 -4.80 -13.69 -1.80
C LEU A 79 -6.05 -13.04 -2.37
N ALA A 80 -5.98 -12.47 -3.57
CA ALA A 80 -7.08 -11.82 -4.25
C ALA A 80 -8.26 -12.78 -4.42
N ARG A 81 -8.01 -13.99 -4.95
CA ARG A 81 -9.03 -15.05 -5.09
C ARG A 81 -9.68 -15.38 -3.74
N ARG A 82 -8.88 -15.55 -2.70
CA ARG A 82 -9.38 -15.84 -1.35
C ARG A 82 -10.27 -14.71 -0.82
N LEU A 83 -9.86 -13.45 -0.99
CA LEU A 83 -10.64 -12.27 -0.58
C LEU A 83 -11.98 -12.17 -1.33
N GLN A 84 -12.01 -12.49 -2.63
CA GLN A 84 -13.27 -12.49 -3.39
C GLN A 84 -14.19 -13.60 -2.91
N THR A 85 -13.68 -14.83 -2.79
CA THR A 85 -14.49 -15.99 -2.43
C THR A 85 -14.99 -15.94 -1.00
N GLU A 86 -14.16 -15.53 -0.04
CA GLU A 86 -14.51 -15.58 1.39
C GLU A 86 -15.12 -14.27 1.92
N LEU A 87 -14.82 -13.11 1.33
CA LEU A 87 -15.34 -11.81 1.80
C LEU A 87 -16.26 -11.10 0.81
N GLY A 88 -16.43 -11.63 -0.41
CA GLY A 88 -17.13 -10.92 -1.47
C GLY A 88 -16.46 -9.59 -1.83
N ALA A 89 -15.15 -9.46 -1.58
CA ALA A 89 -14.42 -8.22 -1.83
C ALA A 89 -14.20 -8.00 -3.33
N TRP A 90 -14.19 -6.74 -3.76
CA TRP A 90 -13.78 -6.38 -5.11
C TRP A 90 -12.31 -5.96 -5.13
N ILE A 91 -11.57 -6.47 -6.11
CA ILE A 91 -10.12 -6.28 -6.20
C ILE A 91 -9.81 -5.16 -7.19
N TYR A 92 -9.00 -4.21 -6.75
CA TYR A 92 -8.49 -3.10 -7.55
C TYR A 92 -6.97 -3.19 -7.60
N LEU A 93 -6.42 -3.36 -8.80
CA LEU A 93 -4.99 -3.47 -9.02
C LEU A 93 -4.44 -2.14 -9.55
N THR A 94 -3.44 -1.58 -8.87
CA THR A 94 -2.71 -0.40 -9.35
C THR A 94 -1.49 -0.80 -10.16
N GLU A 95 -1.18 -0.03 -11.20
CA GLU A 95 0.00 -0.17 -12.05
C GLU A 95 0.71 1.19 -12.22
N GLY A 96 1.94 1.26 -11.73
CA GLY A 96 2.87 2.34 -12.03
C GLY A 96 3.67 2.10 -13.31
N SER A 97 4.47 3.10 -13.71
CA SER A 97 5.23 3.09 -14.96
C SER A 97 6.26 1.96 -15.09
N PHE A 98 6.69 1.38 -13.96
CA PHE A 98 7.71 0.33 -13.92
C PHE A 98 7.14 -1.06 -13.55
N ASP A 99 5.81 -1.17 -13.39
CA ASP A 99 5.17 -2.40 -12.90
C ASP A 99 4.62 -3.27 -14.03
N HIS A 100 4.84 -2.87 -15.29
CA HIS A 100 4.20 -3.48 -16.45
C HIS A 100 4.39 -5.00 -16.53
N GLU A 101 5.60 -5.48 -16.28
CA GLU A 101 5.94 -6.91 -16.35
C GLU A 101 5.15 -7.72 -15.32
N VAL A 102 5.24 -7.35 -14.03
CA VAL A 102 4.58 -8.07 -12.93
C VAL A 102 3.06 -7.92 -12.97
N VAL A 103 2.54 -6.77 -13.38
CA VAL A 103 1.09 -6.58 -13.57
C VAL A 103 0.59 -7.39 -14.76
N SER A 104 1.38 -7.52 -15.84
CA SER A 104 1.01 -8.37 -16.97
C SER A 104 0.99 -9.85 -16.59
N GLU A 105 1.90 -10.29 -15.72
CA GLU A 105 1.84 -11.63 -15.15
C GLU A 105 0.58 -11.84 -14.29
N PHE A 106 0.24 -10.88 -13.43
CA PHE A 106 -1.01 -10.90 -12.65
C PHE A 106 -2.23 -11.04 -13.58
N VAL A 107 -2.30 -10.20 -14.62
CA VAL A 107 -3.44 -10.17 -15.55
C VAL A 107 -3.56 -11.47 -16.36
N ARG A 108 -2.44 -12.08 -16.75
CA ARG A 108 -2.47 -13.36 -17.49
C ARG A 108 -2.90 -14.54 -16.63
N ASN A 109 -2.54 -14.54 -15.35
CA ASN A 109 -2.70 -15.68 -14.45
C ASN A 109 -3.94 -15.56 -13.52
N ALA A 110 -4.54 -14.38 -13.42
CA ALA A 110 -5.79 -14.19 -12.69
C ALA A 110 -6.96 -14.79 -13.46
N ASP A 111 -7.71 -15.67 -12.80
CA ASP A 111 -8.91 -16.35 -13.31
C ASP A 111 -10.21 -15.76 -12.75
N PHE A 112 -10.14 -14.53 -12.24
CA PHE A 112 -11.24 -13.82 -11.59
C PHE A 112 -11.30 -12.36 -12.04
N SER A 113 -12.43 -11.70 -11.81
CA SER A 113 -12.64 -10.31 -12.20
C SER A 113 -12.00 -9.32 -11.22
N PHE A 114 -11.31 -8.33 -11.75
CA PHE A 114 -10.72 -7.22 -10.99
C PHE A 114 -10.69 -5.96 -11.84
N VAL A 115 -10.47 -4.82 -11.21
CA VAL A 115 -10.32 -3.52 -11.88
C VAL A 115 -8.84 -3.17 -11.93
N ARG A 116 -8.31 -2.88 -13.11
CA ARG A 116 -6.93 -2.39 -13.29
C ARG A 116 -6.90 -0.88 -13.44
N ILE A 117 -6.10 -0.22 -12.63
CA ILE A 117 -5.89 1.23 -12.58
C ILE A 117 -4.47 1.53 -13.06
N ARG A 118 -4.33 2.17 -14.22
CA ARG A 118 -3.03 2.42 -14.87
C ARG A 118 -2.92 3.83 -15.45
N ASN A 119 -1.68 4.30 -15.66
CA ASN A 119 -1.38 5.58 -16.33
C ASN A 119 -2.03 6.82 -15.67
N HIS A 120 -2.19 6.76 -14.35
CA HIS A 120 -2.73 7.86 -13.58
C HIS A 120 -1.59 8.66 -12.96
N ASP A 121 -1.71 9.98 -13.00
CA ASP A 121 -0.87 10.85 -12.19
C ASP A 121 -1.11 10.60 -10.69
N ILE A 122 -0.22 11.12 -9.85
CA ILE A 122 -0.28 10.92 -8.40
C ILE A 122 -1.61 11.38 -7.77
N LYS A 123 -2.28 12.39 -8.34
CA LYS A 123 -3.54 12.93 -7.82
C LYS A 123 -4.70 11.96 -8.06
N ARG A 124 -4.70 11.30 -9.22
CA ARG A 124 -5.67 10.26 -9.53
C ARG A 124 -5.38 8.98 -8.76
N VAL A 125 -4.13 8.53 -8.69
CA VAL A 125 -3.75 7.34 -7.91
C VAL A 125 -4.13 7.51 -6.44
N SER A 126 -3.84 8.66 -5.83
CA SER A 126 -4.25 8.96 -4.46
C SER A 126 -5.77 8.96 -4.28
N ALA A 127 -6.54 9.52 -5.21
CA ALA A 127 -8.00 9.41 -5.19
C ALA A 127 -8.48 7.94 -5.25
N PHE A 128 -7.86 7.09 -6.08
CA PHE A 128 -8.17 5.65 -6.11
C PHE A 128 -7.86 4.98 -4.78
N LEU A 129 -6.69 5.24 -4.20
CA LEU A 129 -6.28 4.66 -2.92
C LEU A 129 -7.24 5.11 -1.79
N LYS A 130 -7.64 6.38 -1.78
CA LYS A 130 -8.60 6.96 -0.82
C LYS A 130 -9.96 6.27 -0.86
N ALA A 131 -10.37 5.77 -2.03
CA ALA A 131 -11.65 5.11 -2.20
C ALA A 131 -11.66 3.63 -1.75
N MET A 132 -10.50 3.05 -1.43
CA MET A 132 -10.39 1.65 -0.97
C MET A 132 -10.67 1.53 0.53
N ASN A 133 -11.17 0.37 0.95
CA ASN A 133 -11.31 0.03 2.36
C ASN A 133 -9.96 -0.39 2.97
N LEU A 134 -9.10 -1.03 2.19
CA LEU A 134 -7.75 -1.40 2.58
C LEU A 134 -6.86 -1.57 1.35
N VAL A 135 -5.56 -1.27 1.47
CA VAL A 135 -4.55 -1.49 0.43
C VAL A 135 -3.49 -2.50 0.92
N VAL A 136 -3.22 -3.53 0.12
CA VAL A 136 -2.08 -4.44 0.31
C VAL A 136 -1.01 -4.14 -0.73
N THR A 137 0.23 -3.97 -0.30
CA THR A 137 1.32 -3.55 -1.18
C THR A 137 2.67 -4.10 -0.71
N ASN A 138 3.64 -4.16 -1.62
CA ASN A 138 5.05 -4.33 -1.26
C ASN A 138 5.62 -3.03 -0.63
N ASP A 139 6.87 -3.10 -0.16
CA ASP A 139 7.69 -1.92 0.21
C ASP A 139 7.92 -0.99 -1.01
N THR A 140 7.03 0.00 -1.18
CA THR A 140 6.98 0.95 -2.31
C THR A 140 6.40 2.31 -1.92
N GLY A 141 6.58 3.32 -2.77
CA GLY A 141 5.94 4.63 -2.58
C GLY A 141 4.40 4.60 -2.48
N ILE A 142 3.74 3.59 -3.07
CA ILE A 142 2.28 3.44 -2.99
C ILE A 142 1.81 3.19 -1.56
N MET A 143 2.61 2.50 -0.73
CA MET A 143 2.26 2.28 0.68
C MET A 143 2.21 3.61 1.46
N HIS A 144 3.12 4.53 1.16
CA HIS A 144 3.13 5.86 1.78
C HIS A 144 1.98 6.72 1.29
N LEU A 145 1.69 6.69 -0.02
CA LEU A 145 0.58 7.46 -0.58
C LEU A 145 -0.77 6.98 -0.04
N ALA A 146 -0.97 5.67 0.09
CA ALA A 146 -2.18 5.07 0.65
C ALA A 146 -2.37 5.46 2.13
N ALA A 147 -1.29 5.42 2.92
CA ALA A 147 -1.33 5.88 4.30
C ALA A 147 -1.64 7.39 4.39
N ALA A 148 -1.05 8.21 3.50
CA ALA A 148 -1.22 9.65 3.51
C ALA A 148 -2.65 10.11 3.18
N VAL A 149 -3.38 9.35 2.34
CA VAL A 149 -4.80 9.62 2.07
C VAL A 149 -5.74 9.03 3.14
N GLY A 150 -5.19 8.44 4.21
CA GLY A 150 -5.94 7.88 5.33
C GLY A 150 -6.46 6.46 5.13
N THR A 151 -6.05 5.77 4.06
CA THR A 151 -6.50 4.41 3.76
C THR A 151 -5.75 3.38 4.63
N PRO A 152 -6.46 2.46 5.32
CA PRO A 152 -5.82 1.33 5.97
C PRO A 152 -4.87 0.60 5.03
N THR A 153 -3.62 0.43 5.42
CA THR A 153 -2.57 -0.07 4.52
C THR A 153 -1.79 -1.18 5.18
N LEU A 154 -1.69 -2.32 4.50
CA LEU A 154 -0.87 -3.47 4.89
C LEU A 154 0.29 -3.63 3.91
N SER A 155 1.50 -3.34 4.36
CA SER A 155 2.71 -3.48 3.54
C SER A 155 3.50 -4.76 3.84
N LEU A 156 4.03 -5.39 2.80
CA LEU A 156 4.83 -6.61 2.88
C LEU A 156 6.32 -6.26 2.71
N PHE A 157 7.12 -6.55 3.74
CA PHE A 157 8.54 -6.24 3.76
C PHE A 157 9.40 -7.51 3.69
N GLY A 158 10.51 -7.39 2.95
CA GLY A 158 11.61 -8.35 2.93
C GLY A 158 12.87 -7.75 3.53
N PRO A 159 13.90 -7.42 2.72
CA PRO A 159 15.23 -7.00 3.20
C PRO A 159 15.27 -5.58 3.76
N THR A 160 14.26 -4.76 3.48
CA THR A 160 14.20 -3.38 3.99
C THR A 160 13.65 -3.37 5.40
N ASP A 161 14.29 -2.61 6.31
CA ASP A 161 13.81 -2.45 7.68
C ASP A 161 12.50 -1.62 7.73
N PRO A 162 11.35 -2.22 8.10
CA PRO A 162 10.10 -1.50 8.21
C PRO A 162 10.11 -0.44 9.33
N LEU A 163 10.96 -0.58 10.37
CA LEU A 163 11.07 0.44 11.41
C LEU A 163 11.70 1.72 10.88
N GLN A 164 12.45 1.65 9.78
CA GLN A 164 13.00 2.81 9.12
C GLN A 164 12.07 3.37 8.03
N TRP A 165 11.43 2.49 7.25
CA TRP A 165 10.78 2.85 5.98
C TRP A 165 9.26 2.71 5.96
N ALA A 166 8.62 2.08 6.95
CA ALA A 166 7.17 2.02 6.99
C ALA A 166 6.54 3.42 7.06
N PRO A 167 5.36 3.62 6.45
CA PRO A 167 4.59 4.84 6.55
C PRO A 167 4.42 5.36 7.97
N ILE A 168 4.28 6.68 8.02
CA ILE A 168 3.69 7.38 9.14
C ILE A 168 2.16 7.24 9.01
N GLY A 169 1.46 6.98 10.12
CA GLY A 169 -0.01 6.88 10.15
C GLY A 169 -0.55 5.72 10.99
N LYS A 170 -1.63 5.97 11.73
CA LYS A 170 -2.20 5.05 12.73
C LYS A 170 -2.87 3.79 12.13
N LYS A 171 -3.27 3.85 10.86
CA LYS A 171 -3.98 2.75 10.16
C LYS A 171 -3.06 1.88 9.30
N HIS A 172 -1.75 2.08 9.42
CA HIS A 172 -0.75 1.25 8.74
C HIS A 172 -0.35 0.06 9.60
N LYS A 173 -0.23 -1.11 8.97
CA LYS A 173 0.44 -2.29 9.54
C LYS A 173 1.42 -2.85 8.51
N PHE A 174 2.43 -3.58 8.98
CA PHE A 174 3.34 -4.30 8.10
C PHE A 174 3.52 -5.75 8.52
N ILE A 175 3.91 -6.59 7.57
CA ILE A 175 4.41 -7.94 7.83
C ILE A 175 5.86 -7.99 7.32
N LEU A 176 6.78 -8.33 8.23
CA LEU A 176 8.15 -8.65 7.87
C LEU A 176 8.29 -10.15 7.62
N GLY A 177 8.89 -10.50 6.48
CA GLY A 177 9.25 -11.85 6.14
C GLY A 177 10.27 -12.45 7.11
N HIS A 178 10.15 -13.74 7.39
CA HIS A 178 11.17 -14.51 8.09
C HIS A 178 12.50 -14.42 7.33
N ARG A 179 13.62 -14.26 8.06
CA ARG A 179 14.95 -14.00 7.49
C ARG A 179 14.99 -12.83 6.49
N GLN A 180 14.07 -11.88 6.63
CA GLN A 180 13.96 -10.71 5.76
C GLN A 180 13.70 -11.09 4.29
N GLU A 181 13.04 -12.22 4.05
CA GLU A 181 12.62 -12.64 2.71
C GLU A 181 11.12 -12.40 2.57
N VAL A 182 10.71 -11.47 1.70
CA VAL A 182 9.29 -11.14 1.51
C VAL A 182 8.48 -12.39 1.10
N ASN A 183 9.09 -13.30 0.34
CA ASN A 183 8.45 -14.54 -0.12
C ASN A 183 8.33 -15.62 0.94
N SER A 184 8.87 -15.43 2.14
CA SER A 184 8.52 -16.27 3.30
C SER A 184 7.13 -15.95 3.88
N ILE A 185 6.55 -14.80 3.52
CA ILE A 185 5.20 -14.41 3.96
C ILE A 185 4.17 -15.30 3.25
N SER A 186 3.31 -15.96 4.04
CA SER A 186 2.24 -16.82 3.53
C SER A 186 0.96 -16.01 3.26
N ILE A 187 0.17 -16.46 2.28
CA ILE A 187 -1.15 -15.88 1.97
C ILE A 187 -2.02 -15.85 3.23
N ASP A 188 -2.01 -16.93 4.00
CA ASP A 188 -2.80 -17.05 5.22
C ASP A 188 -2.44 -16.00 6.29
N ARG A 189 -1.16 -15.69 6.45
CA ARG A 189 -0.72 -14.64 7.37
C ARG A 189 -1.21 -13.27 6.91
N VAL A 190 -1.10 -12.96 5.61
CA VAL A 190 -1.61 -11.70 5.05
C VAL A 190 -3.11 -11.59 5.23
N TYR A 191 -3.84 -12.64 4.88
CA TYR A 191 -5.30 -12.71 5.00
C TYR A 191 -5.78 -12.46 6.44
N ARG A 192 -5.20 -13.15 7.42
CA ARG A 192 -5.58 -12.96 8.84
C ARG A 192 -5.33 -11.55 9.34
N VAL A 193 -4.18 -10.95 9.00
CA VAL A 193 -3.88 -9.57 9.41
C VAL A 193 -4.83 -8.58 8.73
N LEU A 194 -5.11 -8.79 7.44
CA LEU A 194 -6.05 -7.97 6.68
C LEU A 194 -7.45 -8.03 7.26
N LEU A 195 -7.97 -9.22 7.62
CA LEU A 195 -9.28 -9.36 8.24
C LEU A 195 -9.39 -8.52 9.51
N ASN A 196 -8.39 -8.63 10.39
CA ASN A 196 -8.34 -7.85 11.63
C ASN A 196 -8.23 -6.34 11.40
N MET A 197 -7.85 -5.88 10.20
CA MET A 197 -7.80 -4.46 9.87
C MET A 197 -9.12 -3.92 9.31
N ILE A 198 -9.98 -4.79 8.77
CA ILE A 198 -11.28 -4.39 8.18
C ILE A 198 -12.41 -4.49 9.21
N THR A 199 -12.26 -5.32 10.25
CA THR A 199 -13.28 -5.53 11.30
C THR A 199 -13.20 -4.56 12.49
N LEU A 200 -12.20 -3.66 12.52
CA LEU A 200 -11.99 -2.63 13.54
C LEU A 200 -12.42 -1.26 13.04
#